data_AF-A0A963UBA4-F1
#
_entry.id   AF-A0A963UBA4-F1
#
_cell.length_a   1.000
_cell.length_b   1.000
_cell.length_c   1.000
_cell.angle_alpha   90.00
_cell.angle_beta   90.00
_cell.angle_gamma   90.00
#
_symmetry.space_group_name_H-M   'P 1'
#
loop_
_entity.id
_entity.type
_entity.pdbx_description
1 polymer ?
#
loop_
_entity_poly.entity_id
_entity_poly.type
_entity_poly.pdbx_seq_one_letter_code
_entity_poly.pdbx_strand_id
1 'polypeptide(L)' 'MAVKVAINGFGRIGRNVLRAIVESGRSDIEVVAINDLGPVET' A
#
# COMPACT_ATOMS: atom_id res chain seq x y z
N MET A 1 -1.40 17.34 -5.78
CA MET A 1 -1.74 16.98 -4.39
C MET A 1 -2.12 15.51 -4.41
N ALA A 2 -1.35 14.65 -3.75
CA ALA A 2 -1.58 13.20 -3.83
C ALA A 2 -2.79 12.79 -2.99
N VAL A 3 -3.56 11.82 -3.47
CA VAL A 3 -4.64 11.19 -2.71
C VAL A 3 -4.02 10.27 -1.67
N LYS A 4 -4.35 10.50 -0.40
CA LYS A 4 -3.88 9.69 0.72
C LYS A 4 -4.75 8.46 0.88
N VAL A 5 -4.14 7.28 0.84
CA VAL A 5 -4.84 5.99 0.90
C VAL A 5 -4.24 5.11 1.99
N ALA A 6 -5.09 4.35 2.67
CA ALA A 6 -4.68 3.26 3.55
C ALA A 6 -5.04 1.91 2.93
N ILE A 7 -4.20 0.89 3.16
CA ILE A 7 -4.47 -0.50 2.73
C ILE A 7 -4.93 -1.30 3.95
N ASN A 8 -6.17 -1.79 3.94
CA ASN A 8 -6.70 -2.68 4.98
C ASN A 8 -6.75 -4.12 4.45
N GLY A 9 -5.85 -4.97 4.93
CA GLY A 9 -5.59 -6.32 4.41
C GLY A 9 -4.36 -6.35 3.50
N PHE A 10 -3.20 -6.65 4.08
CA PHE A 10 -1.90 -6.72 3.41
C PHE A 10 -1.50 -8.13 2.96
N GLY A 11 -2.49 -8.88 2.49
CA GLY A 11 -2.31 -10.16 1.81
C GLY A 11 -1.72 -10.01 0.40
N ARG A 12 -1.93 -11.03 -0.45
CA ARG A 12 -1.40 -11.06 -1.83
C ARG A 12 -1.75 -9.81 -2.65
N ILE A 13 -3.00 -9.35 -2.57
CA ILE A 13 -3.47 -8.21 -3.36
C ILE A 13 -2.95 -6.89 -2.79
N GLY A 14 -3.04 -6.67 -1.47
CA GLY A 14 -2.53 -5.45 -0.84
C GLY A 14 -1.04 -5.21 -1.14
N ARG A 15 -0.21 -6.26 -1.09
CA ARG A 15 1.21 -6.20 -1.44
C ARG A 15 1.45 -5.84 -2.90
N ASN A 16 0.72 -6.46 -3.83
CA ASN A 16 0.87 -6.18 -5.26
C ASN A 16 0.34 -4.80 -5.64
N VAL A 17 -0.69 -4.29 -4.97
CA VAL A 17 -1.18 -2.92 -5.14
C VAL A 17 -0.14 -1.91 -4.68
N LEU A 18 0.43 -2.09 -3.49
CA LEU A 18 1.53 -1.22 -3.01
C LEU A 18 2.70 -1.24 -3.99
N ARG A 19 3.12 -2.43 -4.43
CA ARG A 19 4.17 -2.61 -5.43
C ARG A 19 3.85 -1.85 -6.72
N ALA A 20 2.66 -2.03 -7.28
CA ALA A 20 2.26 -1.37 -8.52
C ALA A 20 2.24 0.16 -8.38
N ILE A 21 1.76 0.69 -7.24
CA ILE A 21 1.76 2.14 -6.97
C ILE A 21 3.20 2.68 -6.95
N VAL A 22 4.11 2.00 -6.25
CA VAL A 22 5.52 2.42 -6.14
C VAL A 22 6.27 2.29 -7.47
N GLU A 23 6.12 1.16 -8.17
CA GLU A 23 6.85 0.86 -9.41
C GLU A 23 6.32 1.63 -10.62
N SER A 24 5.06 2.06 -10.61
CA SER A 24 4.46 2.81 -11.73
C SER A 24 4.90 4.28 -11.80
N GLY A 25 5.70 4.76 -10.85
CA GLY A 25 6.16 6.16 -10.81
C GLY A 25 5.03 7.17 -10.58
N ARG A 26 3.89 6.72 -10.04
CA ARG A 26 2.74 7.56 -9.74
C ARG A 26 3.05 8.53 -8.61
N SER A 27 2.72 9.80 -8.82
CA SER A 27 2.86 10.88 -7.84
C SER A 27 1.50 11.38 -7.34
N ASP A 28 0.42 10.77 -7.80
CA ASP A 28 -0.96 11.15 -7.47
C ASP A 28 -1.57 10.32 -6.33
N ILE A 29 -0.86 9.29 -5.84
CA ILE A 29 -1.27 8.43 -4.73
C ILE A 29 -0.16 8.34 -3.70
N GLU A 30 -0.51 8.53 -2.43
CA GLU A 30 0.37 8.36 -1.28
C GLU A 30 -0.23 7.30 -0.33
N VAL A 31 0.44 6.16 -0.17
CA VAL A 31 0.02 5.14 0.80
C VAL A 31 0.54 5.54 2.17
N VAL A 32 -0.36 5.93 3.07
CA VAL A 32 -0.01 6.51 4.38
C VAL A 32 -0.10 5.53 5.55
N ALA A 33 -0.82 4.43 5.37
CA ALA A 33 -0.99 3.42 6.40
C ALA A 33 -1.31 2.04 5.79
N ILE A 34 -0.92 1.00 6.51
CA ILE A 34 -1.27 -0.39 6.21
C ILE A 34 -1.77 -1.02 7.51
N ASN A 35 -2.87 -1.77 7.42
CA ASN A 35 -3.41 -2.58 8.50
C ASN A 35 -3.46 -4.05 8.05
N ASP A 36 -2.96 -4.97 8.87
CA ASP A 36 -3.04 -6.41 8.67
C ASP A 36 -3.16 -7.15 10.01
N LEU A 37 -3.42 -8.46 9.97
CA LEU A 37 -3.48 -9.31 11.17
C LEU A 37 -2.11 -9.91 11.52
N GLY A 38 -1.19 -9.97 10.56
CA GLY A 38 0.17 -10.47 10.76
C GLY A 38 1.10 -9.41 11.38
N PRO A 39 2.17 -9.85 12.06
CA PRO A 39 3.21 -8.94 12.52
C PRO A 39 3.98 -8.35 11.31
N VAL A 40 4.61 -7.20 11.51
CA VAL A 40 5.32 -6.45 10.45
C VAL A 40 6.61 -7.17 10.05
N GLU A 41 7.18 -7.94 10.97
CA GLU A 41 8.51 -8.53 10.87
C GLU A 41 8.59 -9.79 9.99
N THR A 42 7.46 -10.29 9.48
CA THR A 42 7.33 -11.49 8.63
C THR A 42 7.03 -11.17 7.18
#